data_AF-A0A9P3JAA0-F1
#
_entry.id   AF-A0A9P3JAA0-F1
#
_cell.length_a   1.000
_cell.length_b   1.000
_cell.length_c   1.000
_cell.angle_alpha   90.00
_cell.angle_beta   90.00
_cell.angle_gamma   90.00
#
_symmetry.space_group_name_H-M   'P 1'
#
loop_
_entity.id
_entity.type
_entity.pdbx_description
1 polymer ?
#
loop_
_entity_poly.entity_id
_entity_poly.type
_entity_poly.pdbx_seq_one_letter_code
_entity_poly.pdbx_strand_id
1 'polypeptide(L)'
;MASQFLSNVAALLQPGGIFFGLLPDSSTLWYKQQRAIDAAKAAVGSGGAGATRPVIRSSLYSIVFENPTPFEDSKAVFDLRFAFKSADPSSLPAKSLLVHFPTLIRLAEAAGLRLIDIINLETLYNDTRRCVCWPTSVPPPCTSTPTLAATPLRHQQQQRVQVPPAAWRVT
;
A
#
# COMPACT_ATOMS: atom_id res chain seq x y z
N MET A 1 -15.85 -11.29 -5.69
CA MET A 1 -14.48 -11.85 -5.57
C MET A 1 -13.84 -11.49 -4.23
N ALA A 2 -13.59 -10.21 -3.91
CA ALA A 2 -12.93 -9.81 -2.66
C ALA A 2 -13.61 -10.34 -1.38
N SER A 3 -14.95 -10.31 -1.31
CA SER A 3 -15.73 -10.87 -0.20
C SER A 3 -15.47 -12.37 0.03
N GLN A 4 -15.47 -13.18 -1.03
CA GLN A 4 -15.19 -14.62 -0.94
C GLN A 4 -13.75 -14.89 -0.48
N PHE A 5 -12.77 -14.12 -0.99
CA PHE A 5 -11.39 -14.23 -0.54
C PHE A 5 -11.26 -13.97 0.96
N LEU A 6 -11.88 -12.90 1.47
CA LEU A 6 -11.85 -12.55 2.89
C LEU A 6 -12.59 -13.57 3.76
N SER A 7 -13.72 -14.10 3.30
CA SER A 7 -14.44 -15.19 3.97
C SER A 7 -13.60 -16.48 4.04
N ASN A 8 -12.89 -16.84 2.97
CA ASN A 8 -11.97 -17.98 2.97
C ASN A 8 -10.79 -17.75 3.93
N VAL A 9 -10.23 -16.54 3.99
CA VAL A 9 -9.17 -16.18 4.95
C VAL A 9 -9.67 -16.30 6.39
N ALA A 10 -10.84 -15.73 6.70
CA ALA A 10 -11.43 -15.82 8.04
C ALA A 10 -11.69 -17.27 8.47
N ALA A 11 -12.16 -18.13 7.57
CA ALA A 11 -12.42 -19.55 7.84
C ALA A 11 -11.13 -20.39 8.08
N LEU A 12 -9.97 -19.93 7.61
CA LEU A 12 -8.68 -20.61 7.80
C LEU A 12 -7.93 -20.14 9.06
N LEU A 13 -8.35 -19.03 9.67
CA LEU A 13 -7.71 -18.47 10.84
C LEU A 13 -8.37 -18.98 12.13
N GLN A 14 -7.54 -19.40 13.09
CA GLN A 14 -8.00 -19.61 14.47
C GLN A 14 -8.29 -18.26 15.15
N PRO A 15 -9.14 -18.23 16.21
CA PRO A 15 -9.40 -17.01 16.98
C PRO A 15 -8.12 -16.31 17.43
N GLY A 16 -8.03 -14.99 17.23
CA GLY A 16 -6.83 -14.20 17.49
C GLY A 16 -5.70 -14.31 16.45
N GLY A 17 -5.84 -15.18 15.44
CA GLY A 17 -4.92 -15.32 14.31
C GLY A 17 -4.82 -14.08 13.44
N ILE A 18 -3.70 -13.95 12.71
CA ILE A 18 -3.34 -12.73 11.96
C ILE A 18 -3.21 -13.04 10.46
N PHE A 19 -3.88 -12.24 9.64
CA PHE A 19 -3.63 -12.16 8.19
C PHE A 19 -2.85 -10.88 7.87
N PHE A 20 -1.76 -11.00 7.12
CA PHE A 20 -0.96 -9.87 6.66
C PHE A 20 -0.69 -9.98 5.16
N GLY A 21 -0.55 -8.84 4.48
CA GLY A 21 -0.31 -8.82 3.05
C GLY A 21 0.24 -7.50 2.53
N LEU A 22 0.97 -7.57 1.42
CA LEU A 22 1.44 -6.41 0.67
C LEU A 22 0.40 -6.05 -0.40
N LEU A 23 -0.01 -4.78 -0.44
CA LEU A 23 -0.93 -4.26 -1.44
C LEU A 23 -0.36 -2.98 -2.06
N PRO A 24 -0.57 -2.75 -3.38
CA PRO A 24 -0.23 -1.49 -4.01
C PRO A 24 -1.20 -0.39 -3.54
N ASP A 25 -0.66 0.76 -3.14
CA ASP A 25 -1.49 1.88 -2.66
C ASP A 25 -2.24 2.57 -3.80
N SER A 26 -3.57 2.49 -3.71
CA SER A 26 -4.49 3.15 -4.61
C SER A 26 -4.39 4.67 -4.60
N SER A 27 -4.05 5.30 -3.47
CA SER A 27 -3.98 6.76 -3.35
C SER A 27 -2.75 7.34 -4.07
N THR A 28 -1.56 6.74 -3.86
CA THR A 28 -0.34 7.09 -4.61
C THR A 28 -0.45 6.76 -6.09
N LEU A 29 -1.08 5.64 -6.44
CA LEU A 29 -1.30 5.28 -7.85
C LEU A 29 -2.29 6.23 -8.54
N TRP A 30 -3.37 6.64 -7.87
CA TRP A 30 -4.29 7.67 -8.35
C TRP A 30 -3.57 8.99 -8.62
N TYR A 31 -2.82 9.51 -7.64
CA TYR A 31 -2.10 10.78 -7.78
C TYR A 31 -1.08 10.75 -8.93
N LYS A 32 -0.35 9.63 -9.09
CA LYS A 32 0.57 9.44 -10.21
C LYS A 32 -0.16 9.35 -11.56
N GLN A 33 -1.33 8.69 -11.61
CA GLN A 33 -2.14 8.58 -12.81
C GLN A 33 -2.71 9.94 -13.23
N GLN A 34 -3.23 10.74 -12.29
CA GLN A 34 -3.76 12.08 -12.58
C GLN A 34 -2.69 12.96 -13.24
N ARG A 35 -1.47 12.99 -12.66
CA ARG A 35 -0.34 13.72 -13.25
C ARG A 35 0.04 13.23 -14.66
N ALA A 36 -0.11 11.93 -14.95
CA ALA A 36 0.12 11.39 -16.29
C ALA A 36 -0.98 11.77 -17.28
N ILE A 37 -2.24 11.88 -16.84
CA ILE A 37 -3.37 12.38 -17.64
C ILE A 37 -3.14 13.86 -17.99
N ASP A 38 -2.79 14.68 -17.00
CA ASP A 38 -2.60 16.12 -17.20
C ASP A 38 -1.40 16.43 -18.11
N ALA A 39 -0.30 15.67 -17.97
CA ALA A 39 0.84 15.75 -18.89
C ALA A 39 0.48 15.32 -20.33
N ALA A 40 -0.37 14.30 -20.50
CA ALA A 40 -0.84 13.89 -21.83
C ALA A 40 -1.75 14.95 -22.47
N LYS A 41 -2.65 15.58 -21.70
CA LYS A 41 -3.49 16.70 -22.15
C LYS A 41 -2.63 17.89 -22.60
N ALA A 42 -1.59 18.25 -21.83
CA ALA A 42 -0.68 19.33 -22.17
C ALA A 42 0.09 19.08 -23.48
N ALA A 43 0.54 17.85 -23.72
CA ALA A 43 1.26 17.47 -24.94
C ALA A 43 0.37 17.54 -26.21
N VAL A 44 -0.91 17.17 -26.10
CA VAL A 44 -1.88 17.28 -27.21
C VAL A 44 -2.16 18.75 -27.56
N GLY A 45 -2.22 19.63 -26.55
CA GLY A 45 -2.39 21.07 -26.76
C GLY A 45 -1.21 21.78 -27.46
N SER A 46 -0.01 21.18 -27.46
CA SER A 46 1.20 21.76 -28.06
C SER A 46 1.50 21.30 -29.49
N GLY A 47 0.51 20.77 -30.22
CA GLY A 47 0.67 20.33 -31.61
C GLY A 47 1.48 19.03 -31.80
N GLY A 48 1.75 18.29 -30.73
CA GLY A 48 2.43 17.00 -30.79
C GLY A 48 1.56 15.90 -31.43
N ALA A 49 2.09 15.18 -32.40
CA ALA A 49 1.37 14.13 -33.10
C ALA A 49 1.05 12.92 -32.19
N GLY A 50 -0.23 12.64 -32.01
CA GLY A 50 -0.74 11.42 -31.37
C GLY A 50 -1.01 11.54 -29.86
N ALA A 51 -2.28 11.38 -29.48
CA ALA A 51 -2.70 11.32 -28.08
C ALA A 51 -2.20 10.03 -27.41
N THR A 52 -0.97 10.04 -26.90
CA THR A 52 -0.41 8.90 -26.17
C THR A 52 -1.19 8.65 -24.89
N ARG A 53 -1.62 7.40 -24.67
CA ARG A 53 -2.28 6.95 -23.44
C ARG A 53 -1.50 7.43 -22.19
N PRO A 54 -2.17 7.88 -21.12
CA PRO A 54 -1.50 8.17 -19.86
C PRO A 54 -0.74 6.94 -19.33
N VAL A 55 0.55 7.11 -19.04
CA VAL A 55 1.41 6.07 -18.47
C VAL A 55 2.21 6.67 -17.32
N ILE A 56 2.15 6.01 -16.16
CA ILE A 56 3.06 6.31 -15.04
C ILE A 56 4.42 5.70 -15.40
N ARG A 57 5.41 6.54 -15.66
CA ARG A 57 6.78 6.12 -16.02
C ARG A 57 7.76 6.37 -14.88
N SER A 58 8.66 5.42 -14.68
CA SER A 58 9.85 5.51 -13.84
C SER A 58 11.02 4.86 -14.59
N SER A 59 12.26 5.04 -14.12
CA SER A 59 13.43 4.36 -14.69
C SER A 59 13.40 2.85 -14.48
N LEU A 60 12.72 2.37 -13.43
CA LEU A 60 12.69 0.95 -13.03
C LEU A 60 11.38 0.24 -13.37
N TYR A 61 10.32 0.97 -13.73
CA TYR A 61 9.01 0.38 -14.03
C TYR A 61 8.10 1.33 -14.81
N SER A 62 7.05 0.76 -15.40
CA SER A 62 5.93 1.49 -16.00
C SER A 62 4.59 0.87 -15.56
N ILE A 63 3.60 1.72 -15.31
CA ILE A 63 2.23 1.31 -14.97
C ILE A 63 1.26 1.93 -15.96
N VAL A 64 0.37 1.10 -16.49
CA VAL A 64 -0.66 1.47 -17.46
C VAL A 64 -2.02 1.00 -16.97
N PHE A 65 -2.94 1.92 -16.73
CA PHE A 65 -4.31 1.59 -16.35
C PHE A 65 -5.15 1.17 -17.56
N GLU A 66 -6.02 0.17 -17.36
CA GLU A 66 -6.92 -0.33 -18.40
C GLU A 66 -7.91 0.75 -18.84
N ASN A 67 -8.67 1.30 -17.90
CA ASN A 67 -9.45 2.54 -18.09
C ASN A 67 -8.55 3.77 -17.85
N PRO A 68 -8.44 4.74 -18.78
CA PRO A 68 -7.63 5.95 -18.60
C PRO A 68 -8.18 6.95 -17.56
N THR A 69 -9.48 6.93 -17.25
CA THR A 69 -10.16 7.75 -16.23
C THR A 69 -10.76 6.88 -15.09
N PRO A 70 -9.94 6.06 -14.40
CA PRO A 70 -10.46 4.93 -13.63
C PRO A 70 -11.25 5.31 -12.37
N PHE A 71 -11.13 6.54 -11.85
CA PHE A 71 -11.77 6.94 -10.58
C PHE A 71 -12.87 8.00 -10.75
N GLU A 72 -13.15 8.45 -11.97
CA GLU A 72 -14.34 9.27 -12.27
C GLU A 72 -15.61 8.39 -12.30
N ASP A 73 -15.47 7.15 -12.81
CA ASP A 73 -16.52 6.14 -12.81
C ASP A 73 -16.70 5.51 -11.41
N SER A 74 -17.50 6.16 -10.57
CA SER A 74 -17.86 5.70 -9.20
C SER A 74 -18.36 4.24 -9.11
N LYS A 75 -18.87 3.66 -10.21
CA LYS A 75 -19.27 2.24 -10.29
C LYS A 75 -18.09 1.26 -10.44
N ALA A 76 -16.92 1.70 -10.88
CA ALA A 76 -15.82 0.82 -11.31
C ALA A 76 -14.81 0.46 -10.20
N VAL A 77 -14.99 0.95 -8.96
CA VAL A 77 -14.02 0.92 -7.83
C VAL A 77 -13.36 -0.45 -7.56
N PHE A 78 -14.01 -1.57 -7.91
CA PHE A 78 -13.48 -2.93 -7.72
C PHE A 78 -12.87 -3.58 -8.97
N ASP A 79 -13.13 -3.07 -10.18
CA ASP A 79 -12.67 -3.65 -11.46
C ASP A 79 -11.54 -2.83 -12.11
N LEU A 80 -10.93 -1.92 -11.34
CA LEU A 80 -9.80 -1.11 -11.80
C LEU A 80 -8.56 -1.97 -11.99
N ARG A 81 -8.28 -2.29 -13.25
CA ARG A 81 -7.13 -3.09 -13.67
C ARG A 81 -6.00 -2.19 -14.12
N PHE A 82 -4.79 -2.55 -13.72
CA PHE A 82 -3.56 -1.96 -14.24
C PHE A 82 -2.58 -3.05 -14.67
N ALA A 83 -1.79 -2.76 -15.69
CA ALA A 83 -0.64 -3.54 -16.09
C ALA A 83 0.62 -2.91 -15.48
N PHE A 84 1.33 -3.67 -14.65
CA PHE A 84 2.67 -3.34 -14.17
C PHE A 84 3.70 -4.03 -15.07
N LYS A 85 4.67 -3.26 -15.55
CA LYS A 85 5.84 -3.77 -16.28
C LYS A 85 7.10 -3.21 -15.63
N SER A 86 7.96 -4.10 -15.11
CA SER A 86 9.30 -3.71 -14.64
C SER A 86 10.22 -3.40 -15.83
N ALA A 87 11.28 -2.64 -15.59
CA ALA A 87 12.35 -2.41 -16.57
C ALA A 87 13.20 -3.66 -16.84
N ASP A 88 13.12 -4.67 -15.97
CA ASP A 88 13.76 -5.97 -16.17
C ASP A 88 13.13 -6.69 -17.38
N PRO A 89 13.91 -7.00 -18.44
CA PRO A 89 13.38 -7.63 -19.66
C PRO A 89 12.89 -9.07 -19.44
N SER A 90 13.28 -9.74 -18.35
CA SER A 90 12.79 -11.06 -17.98
C SER A 90 11.40 -11.02 -17.31
N SER A 91 10.97 -9.84 -16.85
CA SER A 91 9.70 -9.70 -16.13
C SER A 91 8.49 -9.70 -17.08
N LEU A 92 7.57 -10.65 -16.87
CA LEU A 92 6.29 -10.65 -17.58
C LEU A 92 5.40 -9.51 -17.06
N PRO A 93 4.64 -8.82 -17.93
CA PRO A 93 3.74 -7.74 -17.52
C PRO A 93 2.60 -8.30 -16.66
N ALA A 94 2.62 -7.96 -15.37
CA ALA A 94 1.61 -8.41 -14.42
C ALA A 94 0.35 -7.55 -14.54
N LYS A 95 -0.80 -8.18 -14.82
CA LYS A 95 -2.11 -7.53 -14.66
C LYS A 95 -2.56 -7.68 -13.21
N SER A 96 -2.93 -6.57 -12.57
CA SER A 96 -3.35 -6.56 -11.17
C SER A 96 -4.58 -5.68 -10.99
N LEU A 97 -5.38 -6.04 -9.98
CA LEU A 97 -6.52 -5.23 -9.53
C LEU A 97 -6.02 -4.17 -8.54
N LEU A 98 -6.54 -2.97 -8.67
CA LEU A 98 -6.36 -1.90 -7.69
C LEU A 98 -7.33 -2.11 -6.53
N VAL A 99 -6.82 -2.02 -5.30
CA VAL A 99 -7.62 -2.25 -4.10
C VAL A 99 -7.98 -0.92 -3.44
N HIS A 100 -9.27 -0.62 -3.34
CA HIS A 100 -9.77 0.53 -2.59
C HIS A 100 -9.85 0.20 -1.08
N PHE A 101 -8.86 0.67 -0.31
CA PHE A 101 -8.71 0.35 1.11
C PHE A 101 -9.98 0.56 1.97
N PRO A 102 -10.74 1.68 1.86
CA PRO A 102 -11.96 1.87 2.66
C PRO A 102 -13.01 0.78 2.41
N THR A 103 -13.15 0.27 1.19
CA THR A 103 -14.10 -0.83 0.93
C THR A 103 -13.51 -2.20 1.28
N LEU A 104 -12.18 -2.38 1.20
CA LEU A 104 -11.51 -3.58 1.72
C LEU A 104 -11.76 -3.73 3.24
N ILE A 105 -11.59 -2.65 4.02
CA ILE A 105 -11.84 -2.62 5.47
C ILE A 105 -13.28 -3.05 5.77
N ARG A 106 -14.26 -2.41 5.14
CA ARG A 106 -15.68 -2.76 5.34
C ARG A 106 -16.02 -4.21 4.97
N LEU A 107 -15.39 -4.77 3.94
CA LEU A 107 -15.58 -6.18 3.56
C LEU A 107 -14.88 -7.15 4.52
N ALA A 108 -13.75 -6.76 5.10
CA ALA A 108 -13.03 -7.56 6.09
C ALA A 108 -13.79 -7.60 7.42
N GLU A 109 -14.30 -6.44 7.88
CA GLU A 109 -15.16 -6.35 9.07
C GLU A 109 -16.43 -7.20 8.91
N ALA A 110 -17.06 -7.17 7.74
CA ALA A 110 -18.21 -8.01 7.42
C ALA A 110 -17.89 -9.53 7.38
N ALA A 111 -16.62 -9.89 7.29
CA ALA A 111 -16.12 -11.28 7.35
C ALA A 111 -15.57 -11.67 8.74
N GLY A 112 -15.69 -10.82 9.76
CA GLY A 112 -15.16 -11.07 11.11
C GLY A 112 -13.67 -10.75 11.29
N LEU A 113 -13.07 -10.01 10.36
CA LEU A 113 -11.68 -9.57 10.43
C LEU A 113 -11.60 -8.11 10.88
N ARG A 114 -10.94 -7.87 12.02
CA ARG A 114 -10.63 -6.52 12.50
C ARG A 114 -9.30 -6.04 11.92
N LEU A 115 -9.25 -4.80 11.43
CA LEU A 115 -7.98 -4.17 11.05
C LEU A 115 -7.07 -3.96 12.29
N ILE A 116 -5.81 -4.40 12.19
CA ILE A 116 -4.76 -4.11 13.19
C ILE A 116 -4.04 -2.81 12.80
N ASP A 117 -3.45 -2.78 11.62
CA ASP A 117 -2.57 -1.70 11.16
C ASP A 117 -2.45 -1.67 9.63
N ILE A 118 -2.11 -0.52 9.06
CA ILE A 118 -1.71 -0.35 7.67
C ILE A 118 -0.55 0.66 7.58
N ILE A 119 0.69 0.19 7.39
CA ILE A 119 1.93 0.99 7.50
C ILE A 119 2.60 1.12 6.14
N ASN A 120 3.10 2.28 5.68
CA ASN A 120 3.85 2.34 4.40
C ASN A 120 5.10 1.43 4.40
N LEU A 121 5.36 0.70 3.32
CA LEU A 121 6.62 0.00 3.08
C LEU A 121 7.87 0.87 3.34
N GLU A 122 7.83 2.16 2.96
CA GLU A 122 8.89 3.13 3.27
C GLU A 122 9.05 3.33 4.78
N THR A 123 7.95 3.47 5.52
CA THR A 123 7.93 3.62 6.98
C THR A 123 8.39 2.33 7.67
N LEU A 124 7.82 1.20 7.27
CA LEU A 124 8.18 -0.14 7.75
C LEU A 124 9.68 -0.42 7.56
N TYR A 125 10.24 -0.12 6.38
CA TYR A 125 11.68 -0.22 6.13
C TYR A 125 12.49 0.74 7.02
N ASN A 126 12.03 1.99 7.17
CA ASN A 126 12.70 3.00 7.97
C ASN A 126 12.74 2.66 9.47
N ASP A 127 11.73 1.98 9.99
CA ASP A 127 11.64 1.61 11.39
C ASP A 127 12.32 0.25 11.66
N THR A 128 12.15 -0.74 10.79
CA THR A 128 12.85 -2.03 10.90
C THR A 128 14.36 -1.89 10.78
N ARG A 129 14.88 -1.02 9.90
CA ARG A 129 16.34 -0.75 9.80
C ARG A 129 16.93 -0.01 11.00
N ARG A 130 16.08 0.59 11.86
CA ARG A 130 16.49 1.19 13.14
C ARG A 130 16.42 0.16 14.27
N CYS A 131 15.51 -0.80 14.18
CA CYS A 131 15.40 -1.95 15.07
C CYS A 131 16.30 -3.14 14.68
N VAL A 132 17.54 -2.89 14.23
CA VAL A 132 18.58 -3.93 14.14
C VAL A 132 19.19 -4.21 15.52
N CYS A 133 18.29 -4.36 16.50
CA CYS A 133 18.56 -4.80 17.87
C CYS A 133 17.92 -6.17 18.05
N TRP A 134 18.22 -7.13 17.15
CA TRP A 134 17.97 -8.53 17.46
C TRP A 134 18.81 -8.88 18.70
N PRO A 135 18.21 -9.33 19.82
CA PRO A 135 18.97 -9.69 21.00
C PRO A 135 19.73 -11.00 20.72
N THR A 136 20.93 -10.90 20.18
CA THR A 136 21.85 -12.04 19.97
C THR A 136 22.56 -12.47 21.26
N SER A 137 22.13 -11.95 22.42
CA SER A 137 22.59 -12.34 23.74
C SER A 137 21.40 -12.54 24.67
N VAL A 138 21.28 -13.76 25.19
CA VAL A 138 20.45 -14.07 26.36
C VAL A 138 20.81 -13.08 27.48
N PRO A 139 19.85 -12.38 28.10
CA PRO A 139 20.17 -11.46 29.19
C PRO A 139 20.61 -12.26 30.43
N PRO A 140 21.75 -11.91 31.08
CA PRO A 140 22.06 -12.46 32.39
C PRO A 140 21.06 -11.94 33.44
N PRO A 141 20.77 -12.71 34.51
CA PRO A 141 19.85 -12.30 35.54
C PRO A 141 20.48 -11.25 36.46
N CYS A 142 20.34 -9.97 36.11
CA CYS A 142 20.81 -8.85 36.91
C CYS A 142 19.67 -8.20 37.70
N THR A 143 19.51 -8.63 38.95
CA THR A 143 18.69 -7.97 39.97
C THR A 143 19.25 -6.59 40.34
N SER A 144 18.54 -5.50 40.00
CA SER A 144 18.33 -4.33 40.88
C SER A 144 17.54 -3.19 40.20
N THR A 145 16.47 -2.74 40.85
CA THR A 145 15.76 -1.46 40.64
C THR A 145 16.24 -0.42 41.67
N PRO A 146 15.82 0.87 41.61
CA PRO A 146 15.51 1.76 40.47
C PRO A 146 16.30 3.11 40.59
N THR A 147 16.08 4.10 39.70
CA THR A 147 16.02 5.57 40.01
C THR A 147 15.50 6.39 38.81
N LEU A 148 14.75 7.47 39.09
CA LEU A 148 14.08 8.42 38.16
C LEU A 148 15.02 9.44 37.47
N ALA A 149 14.65 9.96 36.28
CA ALA A 149 15.03 11.30 35.77
C ALA A 149 14.19 11.86 34.60
N ALA A 150 14.26 13.19 34.37
CA ALA A 150 13.32 14.10 33.65
C ALA A 150 13.82 14.69 32.30
N THR A 151 13.02 15.18 31.33
CA THR A 151 11.58 14.93 30.99
C THR A 151 11.27 15.05 29.45
N PRO A 152 11.32 16.21 28.71
CA PRO A 152 10.54 16.33 27.45
C PRO A 152 11.18 17.00 26.20
N LEU A 153 10.34 17.16 25.15
CA LEU A 153 10.42 18.00 23.91
C LEU A 153 10.97 17.26 22.65
N ARG A 154 10.55 17.54 21.40
CA ARG A 154 9.72 18.65 20.84
C ARG A 154 8.99 18.25 19.52
N HIS A 155 8.01 19.04 19.09
CA HIS A 155 7.31 18.93 17.80
C HIS A 155 8.18 19.12 16.54
N GLN A 156 7.91 18.33 15.48
CA GLN A 156 7.71 18.72 14.05
C GLN A 156 7.34 17.43 13.27
N GLN A 157 6.15 17.27 12.70
CA GLN A 157 5.59 17.90 11.49
C GLN A 157 6.40 17.63 10.20
N GLN A 158 5.95 16.63 9.41
CA GLN A 158 5.79 16.78 7.96
C GLN A 158 4.93 15.66 7.35
N GLN A 159 3.96 16.06 6.51
CA GLN A 159 3.10 15.12 5.78
C GLN A 159 3.85 14.56 4.57
N ARG A 160 3.83 13.23 4.40
CA ARG A 160 4.02 12.58 3.09
C ARG A 160 2.97 11.50 2.91
N VAL A 161 2.34 11.51 1.73
CA VAL A 161 1.38 10.49 1.28
C VAL A 161 2.10 9.13 1.23
N GLN A 162 1.47 8.10 1.78
CA GLN A 162 2.14 6.88 2.26
C GLN A 162 1.42 5.61 1.75
N VAL A 163 2.20 4.62 1.28
CA VAL A 163 1.79 3.42 0.51
C VAL A 163 1.71 2.12 1.36
N PRO A 164 0.55 1.68 1.89
CA PRO A 164 0.59 0.87 3.11
C PRO A 164 0.15 -0.62 2.97
N PRO A 165 1.00 -1.61 3.30
CA PRO A 165 0.61 -2.99 3.64
C PRO A 165 -0.25 -3.12 4.90
N ALA A 166 -1.23 -4.03 4.86
CA ALA A 166 -2.28 -4.21 5.87
C ALA A 166 -2.08 -5.49 6.70
N ALA A 167 -2.43 -5.41 8.00
CA ALA A 167 -2.53 -6.54 8.92
C ALA A 167 -3.91 -6.58 9.61
N TRP A 168 -4.46 -7.78 9.79
CA TRP A 168 -5.83 -8.03 10.26
C TRP A 168 -5.85 -9.14 11.32
N ARG A 169 -6.76 -9.07 12.29
CA ARG A 169 -6.96 -10.06 13.36
C ARG A 169 -8.39 -10.60 13.34
N VAL A 170 -8.55 -11.91 13.56
CA VAL A 170 -9.88 -12.47 13.92
C VAL A 170 -10.19 -12.14 15.37
N THR A 171 -11.43 -11.71 15.64
CA THR A 171 -12.00 -11.54 16.99
C THR A 171 -12.39 -12.87 17.61
#